data_AF-A0A5M9ZM88-F1
#
_entry.id   AF-A0A5M9ZM88-F1
#
_cell.length_a   1.000
_cell.length_b   1.000
_cell.length_c   1.000
_cell.angle_alpha   90.00
_cell.angle_beta   90.00
_cell.angle_gamma   90.00
#
_symmetry.space_group_name_H-M   'P 1'
#
loop_
_entity.id
_entity.type
_entity.pdbx_description
1 polymer ?
#
loop_
_entity_poly.entity_id
_entity_poly.type
_entity_poly.pdbx_seq_one_letter_code
_entity_poly.pdbx_strand_id
1 'polypeptide(L)'
;MRAQMQQYAKYIVPLVAIAAVSCLMALMFYPMMNVSIKEVPVAILSLDEGAQTAQGTTNIGDTLVDEMTSASADSDETPAISWHKVDSRDRLDEGFDNHEYYASIVVPKDFTAKQVAIKQAEAKSSIESATKLAQVMARRLREIRAE
;
A
#
# COMPACT_ATOMS: atom_id res chain seq x y z
N MET A 1 -52.55 45.44 -14.57
CA MET A 1 -51.20 44.88 -14.87
C MET A 1 -50.21 44.96 -13.70
N ARG A 2 -50.03 46.11 -13.03
CA ARG A 2 -49.04 46.24 -11.92
C ARG A 2 -49.29 45.35 -10.69
N ALA A 3 -50.55 45.19 -10.27
CA ALA A 3 -50.91 44.36 -9.12
C ALA A 3 -50.64 42.85 -9.35
N GLN A 4 -50.89 42.36 -10.56
CA GLN A 4 -50.58 40.98 -10.95
C GLN A 4 -49.05 40.74 -10.93
N MET A 5 -48.25 41.66 -11.49
CA MET A 5 -46.78 41.54 -11.45
C MET A 5 -46.20 41.55 -10.02
N GLN A 6 -46.76 42.34 -9.10
CA GLN A 6 -46.33 42.35 -7.71
C GLN A 6 -46.69 41.06 -6.96
N GLN A 7 -47.82 40.45 -7.29
CA GLN A 7 -48.23 39.16 -6.72
C GLN A 7 -47.33 38.01 -7.21
N TYR A 8 -46.98 37.97 -8.51
CA TYR A 8 -46.01 37.00 -9.03
C TYR A 8 -44.61 37.21 -8.47
N ALA A 9 -44.13 38.46 -8.38
CA ALA A 9 -42.84 38.76 -7.78
C ALA A 9 -42.73 38.26 -6.33
N LYS A 10 -43.82 38.32 -5.54
CA LYS A 10 -43.85 37.82 -4.15
C LYS A 10 -43.62 36.30 -4.02
N TYR A 11 -44.01 35.51 -5.02
CA TYR A 11 -43.80 34.05 -5.04
C TYR A 11 -42.59 33.62 -5.87
N ILE A 12 -42.23 34.39 -6.90
CA ILE A 12 -41.05 34.14 -7.75
C ILE A 12 -39.76 34.44 -6.97
N VAL A 13 -39.71 35.49 -6.16
CA VAL A 13 -38.52 35.81 -5.35
C VAL A 13 -38.10 34.67 -4.41
N PRO A 14 -38.98 34.07 -3.58
CA PRO A 14 -38.59 32.91 -2.76
C PRO A 14 -38.29 31.66 -3.59
N LEU A 15 -38.97 31.44 -4.72
CA LEU A 15 -38.67 30.33 -5.63
C LEU A 15 -37.26 30.44 -6.22
N VAL A 16 -36.89 31.62 -6.70
CA VAL A 16 -35.55 31.90 -7.24
C VAL A 16 -34.50 31.83 -6.13
N ALA A 17 -34.82 32.30 -4.92
CA ALA A 17 -33.92 32.16 -3.78
C ALA A 17 -33.66 30.67 -3.43
N ILE A 18 -34.70 29.83 -3.43
CA ILE A 18 -34.56 28.39 -3.20
C ILE A 18 -33.72 27.75 -4.31
N ALA A 19 -34.00 28.06 -5.57
CA ALA A 19 -33.25 27.52 -6.71
C ALA A 19 -31.77 27.95 -6.68
N ALA A 20 -31.49 29.20 -6.28
CA ALA A 20 -30.13 29.71 -6.10
C ALA A 20 -29.40 28.98 -4.96
N VAL A 21 -30.06 28.79 -3.81
CA VAL A 21 -29.50 28.04 -2.68
C VAL A 21 -29.25 26.57 -3.06
N SER A 22 -30.17 25.92 -3.76
CA SER A 22 -29.97 24.53 -4.22
C SER A 22 -28.82 24.41 -5.22
N CYS A 23 -28.66 25.40 -6.10
CA CYS A 23 -27.54 25.44 -7.06
C CYS A 23 -26.21 25.61 -6.34
N LEU A 24 -26.12 26.53 -5.36
CA LEU A 24 -24.93 26.72 -4.53
C LEU A 24 -24.58 25.46 -3.74
N MET A 25 -25.59 24.77 -3.19
CA MET A 25 -25.38 23.53 -2.46
C MET A 25 -24.90 22.42 -3.40
N ALA A 26 -25.46 22.28 -4.60
CA ALA A 26 -24.98 21.32 -5.60
C ALA A 26 -23.52 21.59 -6.00
N LEU A 27 -23.13 22.86 -6.18
CA LEU A 27 -21.74 23.23 -6.48
C LEU A 27 -20.78 22.89 -5.32
N MET A 28 -21.20 23.07 -4.07
CA MET A 28 -20.40 22.66 -2.90
C MET A 28 -20.27 21.14 -2.75
N PHE A 29 -21.30 20.37 -3.12
CA PHE A 29 -21.28 18.91 -3.03
C PHE A 29 -20.63 18.23 -4.25
N TYR A 30 -20.49 18.93 -5.38
CA TYR A 30 -19.80 18.43 -6.58
C TYR A 30 -18.37 17.91 -6.32
N PRO A 31 -17.48 18.64 -5.61
CA PRO A 31 -16.15 18.12 -5.28
C PRO A 31 -16.20 16.94 -4.31
N MET A 32 -17.22 16.86 -3.43
CA MET A 32 -17.40 15.73 -2.50
C MET A 32 -17.80 14.42 -3.23
N MET A 33 -18.53 14.51 -4.34
CA MET A 33 -18.85 13.36 -5.19
C MET A 33 -17.69 12.92 -6.09
N ASN A 34 -16.72 13.81 -6.34
CA ASN A 34 -15.55 13.57 -7.20
C ASN A 34 -14.25 13.58 -6.39
N VAL A 35 -14.29 13.12 -5.13
CA VAL A 35 -13.07 12.96 -4.32
C VAL A 35 -12.20 11.91 -4.99
N SER A 36 -11.22 12.36 -5.78
CA SER A 36 -10.14 11.51 -6.23
C SER A 36 -9.14 11.41 -5.09
N ILE A 37 -8.95 10.20 -4.57
CA ILE A 37 -7.86 9.91 -3.62
C ILE A 37 -6.57 10.07 -4.42
N LYS A 38 -6.00 11.26 -4.39
CA LYS A 38 -4.77 11.63 -5.08
C LYS A 38 -3.76 12.04 -4.02
N GLU A 39 -2.53 11.58 -4.18
CA GLU A 39 -1.39 12.04 -3.40
C GLU A 39 -1.52 11.87 -1.89
N VAL A 40 -2.13 10.77 -1.42
CA VAL A 40 -2.18 10.48 0.02
C VAL A 40 -0.74 10.34 0.53
N PRO A 41 -0.29 11.18 1.48
CA PRO A 41 1.09 11.15 1.94
C PRO A 41 1.29 9.93 2.83
N VAL A 42 2.10 8.99 2.35
CA VAL A 42 2.44 7.75 3.06
C VAL A 42 3.94 7.70 3.29
N ALA A 43 4.33 7.64 4.56
CA ALA A 43 5.72 7.48 4.93
C ALA A 43 6.16 6.02 4.82
N ILE A 44 7.39 5.79 4.37
CA ILE A 44 8.01 4.47 4.32
C ILE A 44 9.38 4.51 4.99
N LEU A 45 9.56 3.65 6.00
CA LEU A 45 10.77 3.56 6.81
C LEU A 45 11.31 2.13 6.73
N SER A 46 12.53 1.99 6.25
CA SER A 46 13.28 0.73 6.30
C SER A 46 14.20 0.75 7.52
N LEU A 47 13.96 -0.14 8.48
CA LEU A 47 14.90 -0.43 9.57
C LEU A 47 15.72 -1.69 9.29
N ASP A 48 15.51 -2.32 8.14
CA ASP A 48 16.13 -3.60 7.77
C ASP A 48 17.65 -3.45 7.70
N GLU A 49 18.37 -4.21 8.53
CA GLU A 49 19.84 -4.24 8.52
C GLU A 49 20.37 -5.13 7.39
N GLY A 50 19.47 -5.81 6.67
CA GLY A 50 19.80 -6.82 5.68
C GLY A 50 20.22 -8.14 6.32
N ALA A 51 20.58 -9.11 5.50
CA ALA A 51 21.18 -10.35 5.99
C ALA A 51 22.23 -10.91 5.03
N GLN A 52 23.12 -11.71 5.61
CA GLN A 52 24.12 -12.43 4.85
C GLN A 52 23.50 -13.69 4.25
N THR A 53 23.57 -13.80 2.93
CA THR A 53 23.09 -14.96 2.18
C THR A 53 24.26 -15.70 1.54
N ALA A 54 24.01 -16.90 1.03
CA ALA A 54 25.02 -17.66 0.26
C ALA A 54 25.48 -16.92 -1.02
N GLN A 55 24.71 -15.95 -1.50
CA GLN A 55 25.01 -15.14 -2.69
C GLN A 55 25.61 -13.76 -2.35
N GLY A 56 25.83 -13.47 -1.06
CA GLY A 56 26.35 -12.19 -0.58
C GLY A 56 25.42 -11.50 0.42
N THR A 57 25.83 -10.32 0.87
CA THR A 57 24.98 -9.45 1.70
C THR A 57 23.86 -8.86 0.85
N THR A 58 22.62 -8.98 1.30
CA THR A 58 21.44 -8.45 0.61
C THR A 58 20.55 -7.73 1.61
N ASN A 59 19.88 -6.67 1.17
CA ASN A 59 18.85 -5.97 1.93
C ASN A 59 17.55 -5.98 1.12
N ILE A 60 16.64 -6.89 1.47
CA ILE A 60 15.32 -7.04 0.84
C ILE A 60 14.40 -5.89 1.26
N GLY A 61 14.54 -5.38 2.49
CA GLY A 61 13.76 -4.24 2.99
C GLY A 61 13.98 -3.00 2.14
N ASP A 62 15.23 -2.65 1.86
CA ASP A 62 15.55 -1.49 1.02
C ASP A 62 15.07 -1.67 -0.42
N THR A 63 15.23 -2.88 -0.98
CA THR A 63 14.68 -3.19 -2.32
C THR A 63 13.17 -3.03 -2.36
N LEU A 64 12.45 -3.44 -1.31
CA LEU A 64 11.00 -3.26 -1.23
C LEU A 64 10.61 -1.78 -1.21
N VAL A 65 11.34 -0.95 -0.46
CA VAL A 65 11.09 0.49 -0.42
C VAL A 65 11.30 1.11 -1.80
N ASP A 66 12.42 0.78 -2.44
CA ASP A 66 12.77 1.36 -3.73
C ASP A 66 11.76 0.95 -4.82
N GLU A 67 11.38 -0.32 -4.90
CA GLU A 67 10.35 -0.83 -5.84
C GLU A 67 8.96 -0.21 -5.61
N MET A 68 8.57 -0.02 -4.35
CA MET A 68 7.26 0.58 -4.02
C MET A 68 7.19 2.05 -4.43
N THR A 69 8.29 2.78 -4.23
CA THR A 69 8.38 4.20 -4.61
C THR A 69 8.52 4.38 -6.12
N SER A 70 9.27 3.52 -6.81
CA SER A 70 9.47 3.59 -8.27
C SER A 70 8.21 3.22 -9.05
N ALA A 71 7.50 2.16 -8.64
CA ALA A 71 6.29 1.70 -9.31
C ALA A 71 5.17 2.77 -9.37
N SER A 72 5.22 3.76 -8.47
CA SER A 72 4.24 4.85 -8.43
C SER A 72 4.66 6.07 -9.27
N ALA A 73 5.94 6.15 -9.68
CA ALA A 73 6.48 7.22 -10.51
C ALA A 73 6.33 6.96 -12.01
N ASP A 74 6.11 5.71 -12.44
CA ASP A 74 6.04 5.30 -13.85
C ASP A 74 4.66 5.52 -14.52
N SER A 75 3.71 6.13 -13.82
CA SER A 75 2.36 6.44 -14.34
C SER A 75 2.24 7.90 -14.78
N ASP A 76 1.74 8.15 -15.99
CA ASP A 76 1.43 9.49 -16.51
C ASP A 76 0.28 10.19 -15.73
N GLU A 77 -0.42 9.47 -14.84
CA GLU A 77 -1.47 9.99 -13.97
C GLU A 77 -0.94 10.28 -12.56
N THR A 78 -1.51 11.29 -11.89
CA THR A 78 -1.20 11.60 -10.49
C THR A 78 -1.43 10.38 -9.60
N PRO A 79 -0.40 9.84 -8.92
CA PRO A 79 -0.53 8.63 -8.15
C PRO A 79 -1.46 8.84 -6.95
N ALA A 80 -2.21 7.79 -6.61
CA ALA A 80 -3.10 7.83 -5.44
C ALA A 80 -2.32 7.94 -4.11
N ILE A 81 -1.07 7.48 -4.09
CA ILE A 81 -0.18 7.47 -2.94
C ILE A 81 1.05 8.32 -3.27
N SER A 82 1.34 9.29 -2.40
CA SER A 82 2.59 10.04 -2.38
C SER A 82 3.55 9.39 -1.39
N TRP A 83 4.61 8.76 -1.88
CA TRP A 83 5.59 8.08 -1.03
C TRP A 83 6.61 9.05 -0.45
N HIS A 84 6.83 8.99 0.85
CA HIS A 84 7.85 9.75 1.57
C HIS A 84 8.81 8.79 2.26
N LYS A 85 10.05 8.69 1.77
CA LYS A 85 11.08 7.88 2.42
C LYS A 85 11.57 8.60 3.69
N VAL A 86 11.58 7.88 4.80
CA VAL A 86 12.02 8.38 6.11
C VAL A 86 13.14 7.46 6.63
N ASP A 87 14.18 8.06 7.20
CA ASP A 87 15.39 7.33 7.60
C ASP A 87 15.40 6.90 9.09
N SER A 88 14.52 7.46 9.91
CA SER A 88 14.48 7.17 11.34
C SER A 88 13.06 7.15 11.91
N ARG A 89 12.89 6.44 13.03
CA ARG A 89 11.63 6.42 13.75
C ARG A 89 11.28 7.79 14.35
N ASP A 90 12.29 8.52 14.84
CA ASP A 90 12.06 9.86 15.40
C ASP A 90 11.51 10.84 14.36
N ARG A 91 12.03 10.78 13.11
CA ARG A 91 11.50 11.58 12.01
C ARG A 91 10.10 11.16 11.58
N LEU A 92 9.82 9.86 11.66
CA LEU A 92 8.49 9.34 11.36
C LEU A 92 7.46 9.84 12.38
N ASP A 93 7.81 9.77 13.67
CA ASP A 93 6.95 10.22 14.77
C ASP A 93 6.74 11.74 14.71
N GLU A 94 7.79 12.53 14.44
CA GLU A 94 7.70 13.98 14.21
C GLU A 94 6.77 14.31 13.03
N GLY A 95 6.88 13.57 11.92
CA GLY A 95 6.01 13.76 10.76
C GLY A 95 4.54 13.44 11.05
N PHE A 96 4.26 12.46 11.91
CA PHE A 96 2.89 12.20 12.37
C PHE A 96 2.36 13.30 13.30
N ASP A 97 3.17 13.79 14.23
CA ASP A 97 2.80 14.90 15.12
C ASP A 97 2.49 16.17 14.33
N ASN A 98 3.23 16.41 13.24
CA ASN A 98 3.03 17.54 12.32
C ASN A 98 1.93 17.31 11.27
N HIS A 99 1.23 16.16 11.29
CA HIS A 99 0.20 15.78 10.32
C HIS A 99 0.71 15.73 8.86
N GLU A 100 1.99 15.45 8.66
CA GLU A 100 2.63 15.36 7.34
C GLU A 100 2.27 14.04 6.63
N TYR A 101 1.98 12.99 7.39
CA TYR A 101 1.69 11.65 6.87
C TYR A 101 0.34 11.14 7.34
N TYR A 102 -0.42 10.54 6.43
CA TYR A 102 -1.69 9.87 6.73
C TYR A 102 -1.47 8.44 7.24
N ALA A 103 -0.45 7.76 6.71
CA ALA A 103 -0.10 6.40 7.10
C ALA A 103 1.41 6.18 6.99
N SER A 104 1.90 5.11 7.63
CA SER A 104 3.30 4.70 7.54
C SER A 104 3.45 3.20 7.34
N ILE A 105 4.42 2.81 6.52
CA ILE A 105 4.88 1.44 6.38
C ILE A 105 6.28 1.35 7.01
N VAL A 106 6.43 0.49 8.01
CA VAL A 106 7.71 0.27 8.69
C VAL A 106 8.19 -1.15 8.41
N VAL A 107 9.32 -1.26 7.71
CA VAL A 107 10.00 -2.54 7.50
C VAL A 107 10.88 -2.82 8.73
N PRO A 108 10.66 -3.92 9.46
CA PRO A 108 11.40 -4.21 10.69
C PRO A 108 12.85 -4.64 10.40
N LYS A 109 13.71 -4.45 11.40
CA LYS A 109 15.16 -4.72 11.30
C LYS A 109 15.56 -6.15 10.91
N ASP A 110 14.69 -7.11 11.21
CA ASP A 110 14.94 -8.53 10.99
C ASP A 110 14.20 -9.08 9.76
N PHE A 111 13.67 -8.19 8.92
CA PHE A 111 12.89 -8.57 7.75
C PHE A 111 13.70 -9.45 6.80
N THR A 112 14.85 -8.99 6.31
CA THR A 112 15.67 -9.81 5.41
C THR A 112 16.12 -11.11 6.08
N ALA A 113 16.52 -11.06 7.34
CA ALA A 113 16.96 -12.24 8.09
C ALA A 113 15.87 -13.32 8.16
N LYS A 114 14.62 -12.93 8.45
CA LYS A 114 13.46 -13.84 8.47
C LYS A 114 13.15 -14.41 7.10
N GLN A 115 13.15 -13.56 6.06
CA GLN A 115 12.87 -14.00 4.69
C GLN A 115 13.91 -15.03 4.21
N VAL A 116 15.18 -14.83 4.54
CA VAL A 116 16.26 -15.78 4.24
C VAL A 116 16.08 -17.08 5.03
N ALA A 117 15.76 -16.99 6.33
CA ALA A 117 15.55 -18.17 7.16
C ALA A 117 14.38 -19.04 6.66
N ILE A 118 13.28 -18.43 6.23
CA ILE A 118 12.13 -19.13 5.65
C ILE A 118 12.54 -19.88 4.38
N LYS A 119 13.19 -19.18 3.42
CA LYS A 119 13.67 -19.82 2.18
C LYS A 119 14.62 -20.99 2.44
N GLN A 120 15.50 -20.86 3.42
CA GLN A 120 16.40 -21.95 3.81
C GLN A 120 15.66 -23.14 4.44
N ALA A 121 14.64 -22.88 5.28
CA ALA A 121 13.83 -23.93 5.87
C ALA A 121 13.03 -24.70 4.81
N GLU A 122 12.45 -23.99 3.83
CA GLU A 122 11.74 -24.60 2.70
C GLU A 122 12.65 -25.47 1.84
N ALA A 123 13.87 -24.98 1.54
CA ALA A 123 14.87 -25.75 0.81
C ALA A 123 15.26 -27.04 1.56
N LYS A 124 15.52 -26.95 2.87
CA LYS A 124 15.83 -28.12 3.71
C LYS A 124 14.68 -29.13 3.73
N SER A 125 13.45 -28.67 3.92
CA SER A 125 12.25 -29.52 3.91
C SER A 125 12.07 -30.26 2.57
N SER A 126 12.34 -29.58 1.46
CA SER A 126 12.25 -30.14 0.10
C SER A 126 13.31 -31.23 -0.13
N ILE A 127 14.55 -31.00 0.29
CA ILE A 127 15.65 -31.97 0.20
C ILE A 127 15.38 -33.18 1.10
N GLU A 128 14.89 -32.97 2.31
CA GLU A 128 14.55 -34.06 3.23
C GLU A 128 13.45 -34.96 2.65
N SER A 129 12.41 -34.34 2.06
CA SER A 129 11.31 -35.06 1.41
C SER A 129 11.80 -35.88 0.22
N ALA A 130 12.66 -35.31 -0.63
CA ALA A 130 13.26 -36.02 -1.77
C ALA A 130 14.16 -37.19 -1.32
N THR A 131 14.93 -36.99 -0.25
CA THR A 131 15.82 -38.01 0.30
C THR A 131 15.03 -39.16 0.92
N LYS A 132 13.97 -38.87 1.69
CA LYS A 132 13.04 -39.87 2.22
C LYS A 132 12.40 -40.68 1.10
N LEU A 133 11.94 -40.04 0.04
CA LEU A 133 11.36 -40.72 -1.12
C LEU A 133 12.38 -41.65 -1.79
N ALA A 134 13.60 -41.18 -2.05
CA ALA A 134 14.66 -42.00 -2.64
C ALA A 134 15.02 -43.22 -1.76
N GLN A 135 15.05 -43.05 -0.43
CA GLN A 135 15.26 -44.15 0.51
C GLN A 135 14.14 -45.18 0.47
N VAL A 136 12.88 -44.74 0.39
CA VAL A 136 11.71 -45.64 0.27
C VAL A 136 11.77 -46.43 -1.04
N MET A 137 12.08 -45.78 -2.17
CA MET A 137 12.24 -46.47 -3.45
C MET A 137 13.38 -47.49 -3.42
N ALA A 138 14.54 -47.10 -2.88
CA ALA A 138 15.69 -48.00 -2.75
C ALA A 138 15.39 -49.21 -1.86
N ARG A 139 14.60 -49.03 -0.80
CA ARG A 139 14.13 -50.13 0.05
C ARG A 139 13.20 -51.07 -0.71
N ARG A 140 12.21 -50.54 -1.45
CA ARG A 140 11.31 -51.33 -2.30
C ARG A 140 12.04 -52.15 -3.35
N LEU A 141 13.04 -51.57 -4.02
CA LEU A 141 13.85 -52.29 -5.01
C LEU A 141 14.65 -53.44 -4.40
N ARG A 142 15.13 -53.31 -3.16
CA ARG A 142 15.80 -54.42 -2.45
C ARG A 142 14.84 -55.52 -2.05
N GLU A 143 13.63 -55.16 -1.60
CA GLU A 143 12.56 -56.12 -1.29
C GLU A 143 12.20 -56.93 -2.53
N ILE A 144 11.96 -56.28 -3.68
CA ILE A 144 11.63 -56.94 -4.95
C ILE A 144 12.76 -57.86 -5.46
N ARG A 145 14.03 -57.54 -5.18
CA ARG A 145 15.18 -58.35 -5.63
C ARG A 145 15.43 -59.58 -4.76
N ALA A 146 14.83 -59.63 -3.56
CA ALA A 146 14.99 -60.73 -2.62
C ALA A 146 13.90 -61.80 -2.75
N GLU A 147 12.86 -61.53 -3.53
CA GLU A 147 11.83 -62.49 -3.98
C GLU A 147 12.21 -63.14 -5.32
#